data_AF-A0A2V6C4N3-F1
#
_entry.id   AF-A0A2V6C4N3-F1
#
_cell.length_a   1.000
_cell.length_b   1.000
_cell.length_c   1.000
_cell.angle_alpha   90.00
_cell.angle_beta   90.00
_cell.angle_gamma   90.00
#
_symmetry.space_group_name_H-M   'P 1'
#
loop_
_entity.id
_entity.type
_entity.pdbx_description
1 polymer ?
#
loop_
_entity_poly.entity_id
_entity_poly.type
_entity_poly.pdbx_seq_one_letter_code
_entity_poly.pdbx_strand_id
1 'polypeptide(L)'
;MNASNTEIRRASTVFLAALFLVFGCSRKEEAQPGPTAAKPQPVRPALASAEKTSFKEVTSQLEPGGNLFAYFGTEQWIRGASEQVSSWRGILQVAPVLTDEQRAEANKGFDLATRLIRNSGLEEISGVGMSGIATEKGRYRTKLLVHHYPDRKSGYLWSLFGTAPHALDGLNQLPTTTALSVFFDLDLRALWAILQRELSASGIAGLEEWSRGFPKEFEAKTGINFEALLNSLGGEFGIVLTLDDTRKVSLPLPTPQPLEIPEPRLALLVKVKDNVLFDHLDKLLQENPQVTRVDEEGLRMRTMPLPAPVPIPLRPSIARAGDYFYFGSTDTVIREMLAVRDGKQPGLKSADE
;
A
#
# COMPACT_ATOMS: atom_id res chain seq x y z
N MET A 1 -12.90 40.17 -7.66
CA MET A 1 -13.34 40.34 -6.25
C MET A 1 -13.67 38.94 -5.74
N ASN A 2 -12.67 38.13 -5.38
CA ASN A 2 -12.06 37.98 -4.05
C ASN A 2 -13.07 37.72 -2.93
N ALA A 3 -13.33 36.43 -2.68
CA ALA A 3 -13.52 35.87 -1.35
C ALA A 3 -12.79 34.52 -1.27
N SER A 4 -12.11 34.33 -0.14
CA SER A 4 -10.97 33.46 0.11
C SER A 4 -11.30 31.96 0.11
N ASN A 5 -10.63 31.21 -0.76
CA ASN A 5 -10.76 29.77 -0.94
C ASN A 5 -9.68 29.00 -0.14
N THR A 6 -9.35 29.51 1.05
CA THR A 6 -8.14 29.12 1.79
C THR A 6 -8.41 28.27 3.04
N GLU A 7 -9.67 28.13 3.45
CA GLU A 7 -10.07 27.38 4.66
C GLU A 7 -10.42 25.90 4.37
N ILE A 8 -10.81 25.55 3.14
CA ILE A 8 -11.29 24.20 2.80
C ILE A 8 -10.15 23.25 2.37
N ARG A 9 -8.94 23.77 2.11
CA ARG A 9 -7.76 22.96 1.72
C ARG A 9 -6.86 22.52 2.87
N ARG A 10 -7.16 22.88 4.12
CA ARG A 10 -6.34 22.52 5.29
C ARG A 10 -6.84 21.31 6.10
N ALA A 11 -8.02 20.76 5.79
CA ALA A 11 -8.61 19.67 6.57
C ALA A 11 -8.22 18.24 6.08
N SER A 12 -7.56 18.10 4.92
CA SER A 12 -7.31 16.78 4.30
C SER A 12 -5.88 16.24 4.45
N THR A 13 -4.98 16.95 5.15
CA THR A 13 -3.54 16.59 5.18
C THR A 13 -2.98 16.30 6.59
N VAL A 14 -3.82 16.16 7.62
CA VAL A 14 -3.34 16.00 9.01
C VAL A 14 -3.54 14.59 9.59
N PHE A 15 -4.21 13.67 8.90
CA PHE A 15 -4.50 12.35 9.47
C PHE A 15 -3.35 11.31 9.45
N LEU A 16 -2.14 11.67 9.02
CA LEU A 16 -0.98 10.74 9.05
C LEU A 16 0.26 11.26 9.80
N ALA A 17 0.20 12.42 10.48
CA ALA A 17 1.38 13.03 11.10
C ALA A 17 1.24 13.33 12.62
N ALA A 18 0.15 12.93 13.27
CA ALA A 18 -0.13 13.29 14.66
C ALA A 18 0.22 12.20 15.69
N LEU A 19 1.37 11.53 15.56
CA LEU A 19 1.93 10.70 16.65
C LEU A 19 3.35 11.12 17.09
N PHE A 20 3.78 12.33 16.72
CA PHE A 20 5.04 12.93 17.20
C PHE A 20 4.79 14.31 17.79
N LEU A 21 4.25 14.37 19.00
CA LEU A 21 4.46 15.50 19.90
C LEU A 21 5.04 15.00 21.20
N VAL A 22 6.36 15.08 21.27
CA VAL A 22 7.19 14.88 22.45
C VAL A 22 6.83 15.96 23.47
N PHE A 23 6.09 15.61 24.52
CA PHE A 23 6.07 16.41 25.74
C PHE A 23 7.39 16.19 26.47
N GLY A 24 8.40 16.99 26.12
CA GLY A 24 9.64 17.10 26.88
C GLY A 24 9.35 17.76 28.22
N CYS A 25 9.33 16.98 29.30
CA CYS A 25 9.45 17.53 30.65
C CYS A 25 10.87 18.05 30.83
N SER A 26 11.05 19.37 30.75
CA SER A 26 12.30 20.05 31.11
C SER A 26 12.56 19.90 32.61
N ARG A 27 13.42 18.95 32.99
CA ARG A 27 13.98 18.88 34.34
C ARG A 27 15.08 19.96 34.43
N LYS A 28 14.92 20.92 35.35
CA LYS A 28 15.98 21.87 35.71
C LYS A 28 17.18 21.09 36.26
N GLU A 29 18.33 21.25 35.62
CA GLU A 29 19.63 20.85 36.16
C GLU A 29 20.04 21.81 37.27
N GLU A 30 20.06 21.31 38.50
CA GLU A 30 20.89 21.90 39.56
C GLU A 30 22.23 21.18 39.58
N ALA A 31 23.31 21.96 39.54
CA ALA A 31 24.67 21.49 39.50
C ALA A 31 25.01 20.65 40.75
N GLN A 32 25.57 19.45 40.56
CA GLN A 32 26.19 18.67 41.63
C GLN A 32 27.72 18.85 41.65
N PRO A 33 28.36 18.88 42.85
CA PRO A 33 29.81 18.90 42.99
C PRO A 33 30.45 17.52 42.74
N GLY A 34 31.77 17.54 42.51
CA GLY A 34 32.60 16.49 41.90
C GLY A 34 32.68 15.07 42.53
N PRO A 35 33.52 14.20 41.94
CA PRO A 35 33.26 12.76 41.87
C PRO A 35 33.64 12.02 43.16
N THR A 36 32.67 11.33 43.74
CA THR A 36 32.92 10.29 44.75
C THR A 36 32.58 8.92 44.14
N ALA A 37 33.43 7.93 44.40
CA ALA A 37 33.37 6.58 43.82
C ALA A 37 31.96 5.97 43.84
N ALA A 38 31.50 5.52 42.67
CA ALA A 38 30.16 4.99 42.47
C ALA A 38 29.98 3.63 43.18
N LYS A 39 29.05 3.57 44.13
CA LYS A 39 28.49 2.31 44.64
C LYS A 39 27.63 1.65 43.55
N PRO A 40 27.51 0.31 43.52
CA PRO A 40 26.65 -0.38 42.56
C PRO A 40 25.23 0.17 42.67
N GLN A 41 24.67 0.63 41.54
CA GLN A 41 23.29 1.09 41.53
C GLN A 41 22.35 -0.07 41.88
N PRO A 42 21.40 0.11 42.81
CA PRO A 42 20.41 -0.90 43.10
C PRO A 42 19.59 -1.16 41.84
N VAL A 43 19.55 -2.43 41.41
CA VAL A 43 18.72 -2.89 40.29
C VAL A 43 17.27 -2.55 40.65
N ARG A 44 16.67 -1.59 39.93
CA ARG A 44 15.23 -1.31 40.08
C ARG A 44 14.46 -2.58 39.72
N PRO A 45 13.53 -3.06 40.56
CA PRO A 45 12.69 -4.19 40.18
C PRO A 45 11.94 -3.85 38.90
N ALA A 46 11.89 -4.81 37.97
CA ALA A 46 11.18 -4.65 36.72
C ALA A 46 9.70 -4.38 37.03
N LEU A 47 9.24 -3.18 36.71
CA LEU A 47 7.82 -2.83 36.75
C LEU A 47 7.13 -3.62 35.64
N ALA A 48 6.26 -4.56 36.02
CA ALA A 48 5.39 -5.26 35.08
C ALA A 48 4.26 -4.33 34.63
N SER A 49 3.88 -4.41 33.35
CA SER A 49 2.68 -3.73 32.87
C SER A 49 1.46 -4.26 33.63
N ALA A 50 0.62 -3.34 34.13
CA ALA A 50 -0.65 -3.69 34.74
C ALA A 50 -1.68 -4.18 33.70
N GLU A 51 -1.42 -3.90 32.41
CA GLU A 51 -2.30 -4.23 31.30
C GLU A 51 -1.66 -5.28 30.39
N LYS A 52 -2.51 -6.08 29.74
CA LYS A 52 -2.08 -7.02 28.69
C LYS A 52 -1.43 -6.22 27.57
N THR A 53 -0.29 -6.68 27.08
CA THR A 53 0.38 -6.07 25.91
C THR A 53 0.93 -7.17 25.02
N SER A 54 1.04 -6.85 23.73
CA SER A 54 1.76 -7.65 22.73
C SER A 54 3.24 -7.25 22.62
N PHE A 55 3.79 -6.61 23.66
CA PHE A 55 5.12 -5.99 23.60
C PHE A 55 6.19 -6.99 23.18
N LYS A 56 6.21 -8.17 23.81
CA LYS A 56 7.23 -9.18 23.54
C LYS A 56 7.07 -9.78 22.15
N GLU A 57 5.83 -10.10 21.76
CA GLU A 57 5.49 -10.65 20.45
C GLU A 57 5.93 -9.69 19.33
N VAL A 58 5.58 -8.40 19.46
CA VAL A 58 5.93 -7.39 18.47
C VAL A 58 7.43 -7.12 18.45
N THR A 59 8.04 -6.82 19.60
CA THR A 59 9.45 -6.41 19.66
C THR A 59 10.42 -7.53 19.32
N SER A 60 10.02 -8.81 19.45
CA SER A 60 10.82 -9.96 19.02
C SER A 60 11.04 -10.03 17.50
N GLN A 61 10.19 -9.36 16.70
CA GLN A 61 10.30 -9.29 15.24
C GLN A 61 11.03 -8.01 14.76
N LEU A 62 11.26 -7.07 15.68
CA LEU A 62 11.93 -5.81 15.40
C LEU A 62 13.45 -5.95 15.56
N GLU A 63 14.17 -4.96 15.06
CA GLU A 63 15.62 -4.91 15.10
C GLU A 63 16.08 -3.93 16.19
N PRO A 64 16.45 -4.41 17.38
CA PRO A 64 17.00 -3.55 18.42
C PRO A 64 18.39 -3.02 18.01
N GLY A 65 18.75 -1.84 18.51
CA GLY A 65 20.10 -1.26 18.31
C GLY A 65 20.26 -0.39 17.06
N GLY A 66 19.17 -0.13 16.31
CA GLY A 66 19.15 0.83 15.22
C GLY A 66 18.89 2.28 15.66
N ASN A 67 18.69 3.15 14.67
CA ASN A 67 18.40 4.57 14.87
C ASN A 67 16.91 4.84 15.17
N LEU A 68 16.06 3.83 15.02
CA LEU A 68 14.63 3.91 15.26
C LEU A 68 14.17 2.62 15.94
N PHE A 69 13.46 2.78 17.06
CA PHE A 69 12.76 1.68 17.73
C PHE A 69 11.54 2.23 18.46
N ALA A 70 10.35 1.76 18.11
CA ALA A 70 9.10 2.17 18.73
C ALA A 70 8.15 0.98 18.85
N TYR A 71 7.43 0.93 19.97
CA TYR A 71 6.30 0.05 20.18
C TYR A 71 5.12 0.87 20.68
N PHE A 72 3.96 0.63 20.09
CA PHE A 72 2.69 1.22 20.49
C PHE A 72 1.68 0.11 20.78
N GLY A 73 1.28 -0.01 22.05
CA GLY A 73 0.20 -0.92 22.47
C GLY A 73 -1.17 -0.27 22.23
N THR A 74 -2.05 -0.98 21.55
CA THR A 74 -3.32 -0.41 21.04
C THR A 74 -4.54 -0.82 21.87
N GLU A 75 -4.32 -1.56 22.95
CA GLU A 75 -5.35 -2.23 23.76
C GLU A 75 -6.37 -1.26 24.37
N GLN A 76 -5.99 -0.01 24.61
CA GLN A 76 -6.91 1.03 25.10
C GLN A 76 -7.30 2.05 24.03
N TRP A 77 -6.42 2.29 23.05
CA TRP A 77 -6.56 3.40 22.11
C TRP A 77 -7.41 3.07 20.89
N ILE A 78 -7.31 1.84 20.37
CA ILE A 78 -7.98 1.47 19.11
C ILE A 78 -9.27 0.68 19.36
N ARG A 79 -9.40 0.01 20.52
CA ARG A 79 -10.59 -0.80 20.85
C ARG A 79 -11.92 -0.01 20.89
N GLY A 80 -11.88 1.32 20.98
CA GLY A 80 -13.06 2.20 20.97
C GLY A 80 -13.20 3.08 19.71
N ALA A 81 -12.47 2.78 18.63
CA ALA A 81 -12.49 3.62 17.42
C ALA A 81 -13.89 3.75 16.82
N SER A 82 -14.70 2.68 16.85
CA SER A 82 -16.11 2.73 16.43
C SER A 82 -16.99 3.58 17.36
N GLU A 83 -16.64 3.70 18.64
CA GLU A 83 -17.35 4.55 19.61
C GLU A 83 -17.10 6.03 19.32
N GLN A 84 -15.90 6.39 18.86
CA GLN A 84 -15.59 7.78 18.47
C GLN A 84 -16.46 8.26 17.30
N VAL A 85 -16.79 7.39 16.35
CA VAL A 85 -17.73 7.71 15.25
C VAL A 85 -19.12 8.08 15.79
N SER A 86 -19.54 7.45 16.88
CA SER A 86 -20.81 7.76 17.54
C SER A 86 -20.81 9.16 18.18
N SER A 87 -19.66 9.65 18.65
CA SER A 87 -19.53 11.02 19.15
C SER A 87 -19.77 12.08 18.05
N TRP A 88 -19.30 11.83 16.83
CA TRP A 88 -19.53 12.73 15.68
C TRP A 88 -20.98 12.71 15.21
N ARG A 89 -21.63 11.53 15.28
CA ARG A 89 -23.07 11.39 15.04
C ARG A 89 -23.89 12.27 15.98
N GLY A 90 -23.51 12.35 17.27
CA GLY A 90 -24.17 13.21 18.25
C GLY A 90 -24.14 14.70 17.87
N ILE A 91 -23.03 15.17 17.31
CA ILE A 91 -22.88 16.58 16.86
C ILE A 91 -23.80 16.88 15.68
N LEU A 92 -23.95 15.94 14.73
CA LEU A 92 -24.85 16.12 13.59
C LEU A 92 -26.33 16.06 13.98
N GLN A 93 -26.68 15.30 15.03
CA GLN A 93 -28.06 15.25 15.53
C GLN A 93 -28.53 16.59 16.11
N VAL A 94 -27.63 17.44 16.59
CA VAL A 94 -27.96 18.76 17.14
C VAL A 94 -27.78 19.91 16.14
N ALA A 95 -27.29 19.64 14.93
CA ALA A 95 -27.04 20.67 13.91
C ALA A 95 -28.36 21.14 13.26
N PRO A 96 -28.80 22.39 13.43
CA PRO A 96 -30.12 22.86 12.96
C PRO A 96 -30.25 23.02 11.43
N VAL A 97 -29.16 22.81 10.68
CA VAL A 97 -29.08 23.01 9.22
C VAL A 97 -29.63 21.83 8.41
N LEU A 98 -29.79 20.65 8.99
CA LEU A 98 -30.19 19.43 8.26
C LEU A 98 -31.68 19.12 8.41
N THR A 99 -32.32 18.78 7.28
CA THR A 99 -33.69 18.22 7.27
C THR A 99 -33.72 16.82 7.88
N ASP A 100 -34.91 16.34 8.27
CA ASP A 100 -35.06 15.00 8.85
C ASP A 100 -34.64 13.88 7.90
N GLU A 101 -34.92 14.04 6.60
CA GLU A 101 -34.48 13.12 5.55
C GLU A 101 -32.96 13.09 5.41
N GLN A 102 -32.31 14.26 5.44
CA GLN A 102 -30.85 14.37 5.38
C GLN A 102 -30.18 13.74 6.61
N ARG A 103 -30.79 13.89 7.79
CA ARG A 103 -30.32 13.23 9.02
C ARG A 103 -30.47 11.71 8.93
N ALA A 104 -31.60 11.23 8.42
CA ALA A 104 -31.86 9.81 8.25
C ALA A 104 -30.84 9.17 7.29
N GLU A 105 -30.53 9.82 6.18
CA GLU A 105 -29.53 9.33 5.23
C GLU A 105 -28.10 9.42 5.80
N ALA A 106 -27.75 10.53 6.47
CA ALA A 106 -26.46 10.66 7.15
C ALA A 106 -26.25 9.57 8.20
N ASN A 107 -27.29 9.23 8.97
CA ASN A 107 -27.26 8.15 9.97
C ASN A 107 -26.89 6.80 9.35
N LYS A 108 -27.40 6.47 8.16
CA LYS A 108 -27.02 5.24 7.45
C LYS A 108 -25.52 5.25 7.06
N GLY A 109 -25.00 6.42 6.69
CA GLY A 109 -23.57 6.63 6.46
C GLY A 109 -22.73 6.37 7.70
N PHE A 110 -23.15 6.87 8.88
CA PHE A 110 -22.50 6.56 10.16
C PHE A 110 -22.60 5.08 10.52
N ASP A 111 -23.75 4.44 10.29
CA ASP A 111 -23.94 3.02 10.55
C ASP A 111 -23.01 2.17 9.65
N LEU A 112 -22.88 2.53 8.37
CA LEU A 112 -21.91 1.90 7.47
C LEU A 112 -20.47 2.11 7.94
N ALA A 113 -20.06 3.33 8.26
CA ALA A 113 -18.70 3.61 8.75
C ALA A 113 -18.38 2.85 10.05
N THR A 114 -19.33 2.81 10.98
CA THR A 114 -19.21 2.08 12.25
C THR A 114 -19.04 0.59 12.02
N ARG A 115 -19.84 -0.02 11.12
CA ARG A 115 -19.71 -1.43 10.75
C ARG A 115 -18.38 -1.71 10.05
N LEU A 116 -17.95 -0.84 9.13
CA LEU A 116 -16.67 -0.98 8.45
C LEU A 116 -15.50 -0.95 9.45
N ILE A 117 -15.48 -0.01 10.39
CA ILE A 117 -14.44 0.03 11.43
C ILE A 117 -14.47 -1.23 12.27
N ARG A 118 -15.64 -1.62 12.78
CA ARG A 118 -15.81 -2.80 13.63
C ARG A 118 -15.38 -4.09 12.93
N ASN A 119 -15.75 -4.25 11.67
CA ASN A 119 -15.49 -5.47 10.92
C ASN A 119 -14.15 -5.44 10.15
N SER A 120 -13.48 -4.29 10.07
CA SER A 120 -12.18 -4.17 9.37
C SER A 120 -11.07 -4.97 10.04
N GLY A 121 -11.18 -5.21 11.35
CA GLY A 121 -10.09 -5.74 12.18
C GLY A 121 -9.17 -4.69 12.79
N LEU A 122 -9.44 -3.38 12.57
CA LEU A 122 -8.64 -2.32 13.20
C LEU A 122 -8.67 -2.41 14.73
N GLU A 123 -9.84 -2.67 15.32
CA GLU A 123 -9.99 -2.85 16.78
C GLU A 123 -9.37 -4.16 17.30
N GLU A 124 -9.00 -5.08 16.40
CA GLU A 124 -8.31 -6.34 16.73
C GLU A 124 -6.78 -6.16 16.82
N ILE A 125 -6.25 -5.04 16.30
CA ILE A 125 -4.83 -4.68 16.46
C ILE A 125 -4.54 -4.56 17.95
N SER A 126 -3.52 -5.28 18.39
CA SER A 126 -3.05 -5.30 19.79
C SER A 126 -1.70 -4.59 19.97
N GLY A 127 -0.94 -4.41 18.89
CA GLY A 127 0.25 -3.57 18.91
C GLY A 127 0.81 -3.27 17.53
N VAL A 128 1.50 -2.14 17.44
CA VAL A 128 2.25 -1.70 16.26
C VAL A 128 3.70 -1.50 16.67
N GLY A 129 4.62 -2.08 15.90
CA GLY A 129 6.05 -1.98 16.12
C GLY A 129 6.77 -1.39 14.92
N MET A 130 7.78 -0.57 15.16
CA MET A 130 8.62 -0.03 14.10
C MET A 130 10.09 -0.05 14.53
N SER A 131 10.97 -0.51 13.66
CA SER A 131 12.42 -0.40 13.85
C SER A 131 13.12 0.02 12.57
N GLY A 132 14.27 0.69 12.71
CA GLY A 132 15.08 1.11 11.57
C GLY A 132 16.57 1.04 11.90
N ILE A 133 17.33 0.34 11.07
CA ILE A 133 18.78 0.20 11.18
C ILE A 133 19.45 0.69 9.89
N ALA A 134 20.61 1.35 10.02
CA ALA A 134 21.45 1.63 8.87
C ALA A 134 22.18 0.33 8.48
N THR A 135 21.96 -0.17 7.26
CA THR A 135 22.75 -1.31 6.75
C THR A 135 24.08 -0.80 6.21
N GLU A 136 24.06 0.39 5.60
CA GLU A 136 25.23 1.09 5.08
C GLU A 136 25.05 2.61 5.23
N LYS A 137 26.09 3.40 4.89
CA LYS A 137 26.00 4.86 4.94
C LYS A 137 24.95 5.37 3.92
N GLY A 138 23.83 5.87 4.44
CA GLY A 138 22.72 6.39 3.62
C GLY A 138 21.69 5.34 3.21
N ARG A 139 21.87 4.07 3.59
CA ARG A 139 20.94 2.97 3.33
C ARG A 139 20.35 2.46 4.64
N TYR A 140 19.03 2.37 4.69
CA TYR A 140 18.29 2.01 5.89
C TYR A 140 17.34 0.86 5.61
N ARG A 141 17.32 -0.13 6.50
CA ARG A 141 16.27 -1.13 6.57
C ARG A 141 15.29 -0.73 7.66
N THR A 142 14.04 -0.54 7.27
CA THR A 142 12.93 -0.23 8.18
C THR A 142 11.94 -1.38 8.20
N LYS A 143 11.51 -1.79 9.39
CA LYS A 143 10.45 -2.78 9.60
C LYS A 143 9.27 -2.11 10.28
N LEU A 144 8.07 -2.38 9.78
CA LEU A 144 6.80 -2.06 10.42
C LEU A 144 6.06 -3.36 10.64
N LEU A 145 5.60 -3.61 11.88
CA LEU A 145 4.83 -4.77 12.25
C LEU A 145 3.50 -4.34 12.84
N VAL A 146 2.41 -4.93 12.36
CA VAL A 146 1.08 -4.81 12.96
C VAL A 146 0.68 -6.18 13.49
N HIS A 147 0.29 -6.26 14.76
CA HIS A 147 0.01 -7.52 15.44
C HIS A 147 -1.42 -7.57 15.97
N HIS A 148 -2.06 -8.72 15.83
CA HIS A 148 -3.30 -9.10 16.50
C HIS A 148 -3.07 -10.41 17.27
N TYR A 149 -3.87 -10.69 18.31
CA TYR A 149 -3.76 -11.99 18.99
C TYR A 149 -4.37 -13.11 18.14
N PRO A 150 -3.92 -14.38 18.33
CA PRO A 150 -4.42 -15.51 17.55
C PRO A 150 -5.95 -15.73 17.60
N ASP A 151 -6.60 -15.33 18.69
CA ASP A 151 -8.05 -15.39 18.92
C ASP A 151 -8.81 -14.22 18.28
N ARG A 152 -8.12 -13.20 17.74
CA ARG A 152 -8.71 -11.98 17.15
C ARG A 152 -8.28 -11.80 15.70
N LYS A 153 -8.94 -12.52 14.79
CA LYS A 153 -8.59 -12.56 13.36
C LYS A 153 -9.80 -12.50 12.42
N SER A 154 -10.92 -12.01 12.93
CA SER A 154 -12.19 -11.98 12.18
C SER A 154 -12.26 -10.81 11.20
N GLY A 155 -11.44 -9.78 11.40
CA GLY A 155 -11.46 -8.58 10.59
C GLY A 155 -10.98 -8.77 9.16
N TYR A 156 -11.53 -7.96 8.24
CA TYR A 156 -11.21 -8.01 6.82
C TYR A 156 -9.72 -7.89 6.52
N LEU A 157 -9.01 -7.02 7.24
CA LEU A 157 -7.57 -6.79 7.08
C LEU A 157 -6.78 -8.11 7.12
N TRP A 158 -7.15 -9.01 8.02
CA TRP A 158 -6.45 -10.28 8.25
C TRP A 158 -6.78 -11.37 7.22
N SER A 159 -7.86 -11.19 6.45
CA SER A 159 -8.20 -12.06 5.33
C SER A 159 -7.71 -11.55 3.98
N LEU A 160 -7.55 -10.22 3.84
CA LEU A 160 -7.30 -9.58 2.54
C LEU A 160 -5.83 -9.65 2.12
N PHE A 161 -4.89 -9.50 3.05
CA PHE A 161 -3.45 -9.42 2.75
C PHE A 161 -2.73 -10.77 2.90
N GLY A 162 -3.41 -11.85 2.50
CA GLY A 162 -2.90 -13.23 2.62
C GLY A 162 -3.25 -13.89 3.95
N THR A 163 -3.58 -15.18 3.91
CA THR A 163 -3.93 -15.98 5.10
C THR A 163 -2.78 -16.82 5.65
N ALA A 164 -1.70 -16.95 4.87
CA ALA A 164 -0.50 -17.69 5.23
C ALA A 164 0.75 -16.87 4.88
N PRO A 165 1.76 -16.80 5.76
CA PRO A 165 3.02 -16.13 5.46
C PRO A 165 3.75 -16.80 4.28
N HIS A 166 4.21 -16.02 3.32
CA HIS A 166 5.12 -16.45 2.27
C HIS A 166 6.04 -15.31 1.83
N ALA A 167 7.06 -15.65 1.04
CA ALA A 167 7.86 -14.64 0.35
C ALA A 167 7.08 -14.10 -0.85
N LEU A 168 7.20 -12.79 -1.11
CA LEU A 168 6.65 -12.18 -2.32
C LEU A 168 7.58 -12.51 -3.49
N ASP A 169 7.10 -13.35 -4.41
CA ASP A 169 7.92 -13.92 -5.48
C ASP A 169 8.33 -12.85 -6.51
N GLY A 170 7.50 -11.81 -6.67
CA GLY A 170 7.76 -10.69 -7.55
C GLY A 170 9.04 -9.91 -7.21
N LEU A 171 9.46 -9.94 -5.94
CA LEU A 171 10.72 -9.32 -5.50
C LEU A 171 11.96 -10.01 -6.07
N ASN A 172 11.84 -11.26 -6.54
CA ASN A 172 12.96 -12.02 -7.12
C ASN A 172 13.27 -11.61 -8.57
N GLN A 173 12.55 -10.64 -9.11
CA GLN A 173 12.62 -10.23 -10.51
C GLN A 173 13.10 -8.78 -10.66
N LEU A 174 13.52 -8.15 -9.56
CA LEU A 174 13.87 -6.74 -9.54
C LEU A 174 15.28 -6.51 -10.09
N PRO A 175 15.46 -5.68 -11.13
CA PRO A 175 16.77 -5.25 -11.61
C PRO A 175 17.53 -4.44 -10.56
N THR A 176 18.85 -4.39 -10.66
CA THR A 176 19.71 -3.55 -9.82
C THR A 176 19.44 -2.05 -9.99
N THR A 177 18.86 -1.65 -11.12
CA THR A 177 18.43 -0.27 -11.43
C THR A 177 17.10 0.13 -10.76
N THR A 178 16.54 -0.73 -9.91
CA THR A 178 15.28 -0.45 -9.20
C THR A 178 15.47 0.73 -8.23
N ALA A 179 14.76 1.83 -8.49
CA ALA A 179 14.74 3.01 -7.63
C ALA A 179 13.60 2.96 -6.61
N LEU A 180 12.49 2.32 -6.96
CA LEU A 180 11.35 2.10 -6.06
C LEU A 180 10.65 0.78 -6.43
N SER A 181 10.29 0.01 -5.42
CA SER A 181 9.44 -1.17 -5.59
C SER A 181 8.46 -1.31 -4.43
N VAL A 182 7.20 -1.66 -4.73
CA VAL A 182 6.17 -1.99 -3.74
C VAL A 182 5.51 -3.29 -4.13
N PHE A 183 5.50 -4.27 -3.23
CA PHE A 183 4.82 -5.55 -3.42
C PHE A 183 3.96 -5.88 -2.21
N PHE A 184 2.80 -6.49 -2.47
CA PHE A 184 1.86 -6.89 -1.43
C PHE A 184 0.90 -7.97 -1.95
N ASP A 185 0.36 -8.74 -1.01
CA ASP A 185 -0.77 -9.61 -1.27
C ASP A 185 -2.09 -8.86 -1.08
N LEU A 186 -3.06 -9.13 -1.94
CA LEU A 186 -4.41 -8.61 -1.86
C LEU A 186 -5.40 -9.57 -2.55
N ASP A 187 -6.34 -10.12 -1.80
CA ASP A 187 -7.45 -10.88 -2.37
C ASP A 187 -8.53 -9.93 -2.90
N LEU A 188 -8.43 -9.56 -4.17
CA LEU A 188 -9.43 -8.69 -4.83
C LEU A 188 -10.82 -9.32 -4.92
N ARG A 189 -10.92 -10.66 -4.93
CA ARG A 189 -12.22 -11.35 -4.95
C ARG A 189 -12.89 -11.24 -3.58
N ALA A 190 -12.14 -11.49 -2.50
CA ALA A 190 -12.64 -11.30 -1.15
C ALA A 190 -12.98 -9.82 -0.89
N LEU A 191 -12.15 -8.88 -1.36
CA LEU A 191 -12.43 -7.44 -1.26
C LEU A 191 -13.75 -7.07 -1.93
N TRP A 192 -13.99 -7.57 -3.14
CA TRP A 192 -15.25 -7.32 -3.85
C TRP A 192 -16.44 -7.91 -3.09
N ALA A 193 -16.35 -9.15 -2.60
CA ALA A 193 -17.40 -9.78 -1.82
C ALA A 193 -17.71 -9.03 -0.51
N ILE A 194 -16.68 -8.51 0.17
CA ILE A 194 -16.82 -7.65 1.34
C ILE A 194 -17.56 -6.37 0.97
N LEU A 195 -17.13 -5.70 -0.10
CA LEU A 195 -17.77 -4.46 -0.57
C LEU A 195 -19.25 -4.68 -0.88
N GLN A 196 -19.58 -5.74 -1.62
CA GLN A 196 -20.98 -6.10 -1.92
C GLN A 196 -21.80 -6.28 -0.64
N ARG A 197 -21.30 -7.05 0.32
CA ARG A 197 -22.00 -7.28 1.60
C ARG A 197 -22.26 -5.97 2.34
N GLU A 198 -21.25 -5.12 2.50
CA GLU A 198 -21.37 -3.88 3.28
C GLU A 198 -22.28 -2.86 2.60
N LEU A 199 -22.22 -2.76 1.27
CA LEU A 199 -23.10 -1.88 0.49
C LEU A 199 -24.55 -2.35 0.55
N SER A 200 -24.82 -3.65 0.39
CA SER A 200 -26.17 -4.21 0.54
C SER A 200 -26.72 -4.03 1.96
N ALA A 201 -25.88 -4.15 2.99
CA ALA A 201 -26.29 -3.94 4.38
C ALA A 201 -26.44 -2.44 4.76
N SER A 202 -26.04 -1.51 3.88
CA SER A 202 -26.03 -0.08 4.19
C SER A 202 -27.41 0.57 4.26
N GLY A 203 -28.37 0.09 3.47
CA GLY A 203 -29.68 0.74 3.31
C GLY A 203 -29.62 2.14 2.67
N ILE A 204 -28.45 2.58 2.21
CA ILE A 204 -28.21 3.86 1.53
C ILE A 204 -28.78 3.75 0.11
N ALA A 205 -29.56 4.75 -0.29
CA ALA A 205 -30.21 4.74 -1.59
C ALA A 205 -29.17 4.72 -2.72
N GLY A 206 -29.38 3.89 -3.74
CA GLY A 206 -28.52 3.81 -4.94
C GLY A 206 -27.24 2.99 -4.78
N LEU A 207 -26.73 2.71 -3.57
CA LEU A 207 -25.49 1.92 -3.41
C LEU A 207 -25.67 0.45 -3.79
N GLU A 208 -26.82 -0.13 -3.49
CA GLU A 208 -27.12 -1.52 -3.87
C GLU A 208 -27.26 -1.66 -5.39
N GLU A 209 -27.94 -0.70 -6.03
CA GLU A 209 -28.08 -0.66 -7.48
C GLU A 209 -26.73 -0.49 -8.16
N TRP A 210 -25.90 0.43 -7.67
CA TRP A 210 -24.52 0.60 -8.13
C TRP A 210 -23.71 -0.69 -8.01
N SER A 211 -23.77 -1.36 -6.86
CA SER A 211 -23.02 -2.60 -6.62
C SER A 211 -23.44 -3.72 -7.59
N ARG A 212 -24.73 -3.80 -7.92
CA ARG A 212 -25.27 -4.79 -8.87
C ARG A 212 -25.01 -4.41 -10.33
N GLY A 213 -24.91 -3.11 -10.63
CA GLY A 213 -24.66 -2.57 -11.96
C GLY A 213 -23.18 -2.58 -12.35
N PHE A 214 -22.27 -2.36 -11.40
CA PHE A 214 -20.85 -2.19 -11.66
C PHE A 214 -20.21 -3.35 -12.45
N PRO A 215 -20.41 -4.65 -12.11
CA PRO A 215 -19.85 -5.74 -12.91
C PRO A 215 -20.30 -5.72 -14.37
N LYS A 216 -21.58 -5.39 -14.62
CA LYS A 216 -22.13 -5.30 -15.97
C LYS A 216 -21.54 -4.11 -16.74
N GLU A 217 -21.40 -2.98 -16.08
CA GLU A 217 -20.79 -1.79 -16.68
C GLU A 217 -19.31 -2.00 -16.99
N PHE A 218 -18.58 -2.65 -16.07
CA PHE A 218 -17.21 -3.06 -16.27
C PHE A 218 -17.08 -3.97 -17.50
N GLU A 219 -17.93 -5.00 -17.60
CA GLU A 219 -17.98 -5.92 -18.73
C GLU A 219 -18.28 -5.20 -20.03
N ALA A 220 -19.27 -4.28 -20.04
CA ALA A 220 -19.63 -3.51 -21.22
C ALA A 220 -18.50 -2.58 -21.70
N LYS A 221 -17.75 -1.98 -20.78
CA LYS A 221 -16.68 -1.02 -21.10
C LYS A 221 -15.35 -1.67 -21.46
N THR A 222 -15.02 -2.76 -20.78
CA THR A 222 -13.71 -3.42 -20.94
C THR A 222 -13.78 -4.61 -21.89
N GLY A 223 -14.95 -5.25 -22.01
CA GLY A 223 -15.13 -6.53 -22.68
C GLY A 223 -14.64 -7.74 -21.87
N ILE A 224 -14.14 -7.53 -20.63
CA ILE A 224 -13.65 -8.59 -19.75
C ILE A 224 -14.76 -8.99 -18.79
N ASN A 225 -15.08 -10.29 -18.72
CA ASN A 225 -15.98 -10.81 -17.68
C ASN A 225 -15.41 -10.54 -16.28
N PHE A 226 -16.15 -9.82 -15.45
CA PHE A 226 -15.65 -9.29 -14.18
C PHE A 226 -15.30 -10.41 -13.19
N GLU A 227 -16.18 -11.41 -13.08
CA GLU A 227 -15.94 -12.57 -12.21
C GLU A 227 -14.78 -13.44 -12.71
N ALA A 228 -14.65 -13.65 -14.03
CA ALA A 228 -13.52 -14.36 -14.60
C ALA A 228 -12.21 -13.62 -14.32
N LEU A 229 -12.19 -12.30 -14.43
CA LEU A 229 -11.02 -11.49 -14.06
C LEU A 229 -10.66 -11.70 -12.60
N LEU A 230 -11.59 -11.52 -11.66
CA LEU A 230 -11.32 -11.73 -10.23
C LEU A 230 -10.79 -13.13 -9.94
N ASN A 231 -11.34 -14.16 -10.61
CA ASN A 231 -10.88 -15.54 -10.44
C ASN A 231 -9.50 -15.80 -11.06
N SER A 232 -9.13 -15.09 -12.12
CA SER A 232 -7.83 -15.20 -12.78
C SER A 232 -6.67 -14.66 -11.95
N LEU A 233 -6.93 -13.81 -10.94
CA LEU A 233 -5.89 -13.18 -10.14
C LEU A 233 -5.31 -14.14 -9.11
N GLY A 234 -3.98 -14.09 -8.96
CA GLY A 234 -3.17 -14.88 -8.03
C GLY A 234 -2.97 -14.24 -6.66
N GLY A 235 -3.38 -12.98 -6.48
CA GLY A 235 -3.38 -12.29 -5.20
C GLY A 235 -2.12 -11.48 -4.90
N GLU A 236 -1.03 -11.60 -5.66
CA GLU A 236 0.18 -10.79 -5.47
C GLU A 236 0.27 -9.67 -6.51
N PHE A 237 0.58 -8.44 -6.07
CA PHE A 237 0.70 -7.25 -6.91
C PHE A 237 2.03 -6.55 -6.69
N GLY A 238 2.55 -5.94 -7.75
CA GLY A 238 3.83 -5.23 -7.74
C GLY A 238 3.83 -3.94 -8.55
N ILE A 239 4.49 -2.92 -8.03
CA ILE A 239 4.82 -1.68 -8.75
C ILE A 239 6.34 -1.52 -8.70
N VAL A 240 6.97 -1.30 -9.84
CA VAL A 240 8.42 -1.17 -9.97
C VAL A 240 8.76 0.05 -10.80
N LEU A 241 9.61 0.92 -10.27
CA LEU A 241 10.24 2.01 -10.98
C LEU A 241 11.74 1.75 -11.04
N THR A 242 12.28 1.74 -12.25
CA THR A 242 13.73 1.67 -12.50
C THR A 242 14.23 2.99 -13.07
N LEU A 243 15.49 3.29 -12.82
CA LEU A 243 16.21 4.45 -13.35
C LEU A 243 17.46 3.94 -14.08
N ASP A 244 17.55 4.19 -15.38
CA ASP A 244 18.72 3.81 -16.18
C ASP A 244 19.70 4.98 -16.28
N ASP A 245 20.76 4.94 -15.49
CA ASP A 245 21.79 5.99 -15.45
C ASP A 245 22.62 6.09 -16.74
N THR A 246 22.55 5.08 -17.62
CA THR A 246 23.25 5.10 -18.92
C THR A 246 22.53 5.98 -19.94
N ARG A 247 21.26 6.31 -19.69
CA ARG A 247 20.43 7.13 -20.57
C ARG A 247 19.80 8.26 -19.78
N LYS A 248 20.04 9.50 -20.22
CA LYS A 248 19.42 10.67 -19.61
C LYS A 248 18.27 11.17 -20.47
N VAL A 249 17.18 11.54 -19.82
CA VAL A 249 16.06 12.25 -20.43
C VAL A 249 16.03 13.69 -19.92
N SER A 250 15.77 14.61 -20.84
CA SER A 250 15.70 16.04 -20.54
C SER A 250 14.23 16.44 -20.36
N LEU A 251 13.85 16.78 -19.13
CA LEU A 251 12.50 17.24 -18.83
C LEU A 251 12.35 18.73 -19.16
N PRO A 252 11.36 19.12 -19.99
CA PRO A 252 11.08 20.52 -20.25
C PRO A 252 10.44 21.13 -19.01
N LEU A 253 11.22 21.89 -18.24
CA LEU A 253 10.74 22.68 -17.11
C LEU A 253 10.57 24.14 -17.54
N PRO A 254 9.70 24.93 -16.88
CA PRO A 254 9.61 26.39 -17.07
C PRO A 254 10.82 27.10 -16.41
N THR A 255 12.03 26.57 -16.62
CA THR A 255 13.31 27.08 -16.14
C THR A 255 14.29 27.16 -17.32
N PRO A 256 15.28 28.07 -17.30
CA PRO A 256 16.25 28.20 -18.41
C PRO A 256 17.09 26.94 -18.65
N GLN A 257 17.22 26.08 -17.65
CA GLN A 257 17.95 24.83 -17.72
C GLN A 257 16.96 23.67 -17.65
N PRO A 258 16.95 22.76 -18.64
CA PRO A 258 16.23 21.51 -18.56
C PRO A 258 16.76 20.65 -17.42
N LEU A 259 15.88 19.90 -16.76
CA LEU A 259 16.29 18.93 -15.73
C LEU A 259 16.65 17.62 -16.42
N GLU A 260 17.91 17.20 -16.31
CA GLU A 260 18.34 15.86 -16.70
C GLU A 260 18.06 14.87 -15.58
N ILE A 261 17.31 13.81 -15.90
CA ILE A 261 17.14 12.66 -15.00
C ILE A 261 17.54 11.38 -15.74
N PRO A 262 17.98 10.34 -15.02
CA PRO A 262 18.07 8.99 -15.57
C PRO A 262 16.74 8.56 -16.19
N GLU A 263 16.77 7.79 -17.26
CA GLU A 263 15.57 7.36 -17.98
C GLU A 263 14.68 6.52 -17.05
N PRO A 264 13.46 6.98 -16.71
CA PRO A 264 12.58 6.25 -15.84
C PRO A 264 11.80 5.18 -16.61
N ARG A 265 11.70 3.98 -16.04
CA ARG A 265 10.77 2.95 -16.54
C ARG A 265 9.92 2.41 -15.41
N LEU A 266 8.61 2.41 -15.65
CA LEU A 266 7.59 1.84 -14.77
C LEU A 266 7.20 0.44 -15.25
N ALA A 267 6.99 -0.48 -14.32
CA ALA A 267 6.31 -1.76 -14.53
C ALA A 267 5.28 -2.03 -13.43
N LEU A 268 4.17 -2.65 -13.81
CA LEU A 268 3.18 -3.24 -12.94
C LEU A 268 3.23 -4.76 -13.11
N LEU A 269 3.21 -5.48 -11.99
CA LEU A 269 3.13 -6.94 -11.97
C LEU A 269 1.84 -7.35 -11.30
N VAL A 270 1.20 -8.35 -11.88
CA VAL A 270 0.03 -9.01 -11.30
C VAL A 270 0.25 -10.50 -11.41
N LYS A 271 0.27 -11.20 -10.27
CA LYS A 271 0.26 -12.67 -10.28
C LYS A 271 -1.09 -13.13 -10.81
N VAL A 272 -1.08 -14.06 -11.75
CA VAL A 272 -2.26 -14.57 -12.46
C VAL A 272 -2.22 -16.09 -12.52
N LYS A 273 -3.39 -16.71 -12.47
CA LYS A 273 -3.59 -18.17 -12.52
C LYS A 273 -3.77 -18.68 -13.95
N ASP A 274 -4.20 -17.80 -14.84
CA ASP A 274 -4.52 -18.14 -16.23
C ASP A 274 -4.15 -16.97 -17.17
N ASN A 275 -4.73 -16.98 -18.37
CA ASN A 275 -4.43 -16.03 -19.43
C ASN A 275 -5.55 -15.03 -19.71
N VAL A 276 -6.63 -14.98 -18.92
CA VAL A 276 -7.81 -14.13 -19.16
C VAL A 276 -7.40 -12.68 -19.46
N LEU A 277 -6.53 -12.11 -18.62
CA LEU A 277 -6.07 -10.72 -18.79
C LEU A 277 -5.21 -10.51 -20.04
N PHE A 278 -4.27 -11.43 -20.31
CA PHE A 278 -3.37 -11.31 -21.45
C PHE A 278 -4.12 -11.53 -22.77
N ASP A 279 -4.90 -12.61 -22.87
CA ASP A 279 -5.57 -13.00 -24.12
C ASP A 279 -6.62 -11.94 -24.51
N HIS A 280 -7.29 -11.33 -23.53
CA HIS A 280 -8.21 -10.22 -23.80
C HIS A 280 -7.50 -8.99 -24.38
N LEU A 281 -6.41 -8.55 -23.73
CA LEU A 281 -5.64 -7.40 -24.21
C LEU A 281 -4.95 -7.69 -25.55
N ASP A 282 -4.46 -8.92 -25.77
CA ASP A 282 -3.92 -9.33 -27.06
C ASP A 282 -4.98 -9.23 -28.16
N LYS A 283 -6.21 -9.68 -27.91
CA LYS A 283 -7.33 -9.55 -28.85
C LYS A 283 -7.60 -8.09 -29.21
N LEU A 284 -7.59 -7.18 -28.24
CA LEU A 284 -7.75 -5.73 -28.51
C LEU A 284 -6.59 -5.19 -29.36
N LEU A 285 -5.38 -5.70 -29.16
CA LEU A 285 -4.19 -5.29 -29.90
C LEU A 285 -4.08 -5.94 -31.29
N GLN A 286 -4.81 -7.02 -31.58
CA GLN A 286 -4.83 -7.71 -32.90
C GLN A 286 -5.23 -6.78 -34.04
N GLU A 287 -6.12 -5.82 -33.78
CA GLU A 287 -6.59 -4.85 -34.77
C GLU A 287 -5.49 -3.85 -35.18
N ASN A 288 -4.42 -3.72 -34.40
CA ASN A 288 -3.31 -2.83 -34.71
C ASN A 288 -2.12 -3.59 -35.34
N PRO A 289 -1.87 -3.44 -36.66
CA PRO A 289 -0.79 -4.14 -37.36
C PRO A 289 0.60 -3.64 -36.96
N GLN A 290 0.70 -2.47 -36.31
CA GLN A 290 1.98 -1.91 -35.89
C GLN A 290 2.46 -2.49 -34.55
N VAL A 291 1.61 -3.23 -33.82
CA VAL A 291 1.99 -3.90 -32.57
C VAL A 291 3.05 -4.96 -32.86
N THR A 292 4.19 -4.82 -32.19
CA THR A 292 5.24 -5.84 -32.22
C THR A 292 4.82 -7.01 -31.33
N ARG A 293 4.89 -8.22 -31.87
CA ARG A 293 4.50 -9.46 -31.18
C ARG A 293 5.72 -10.33 -30.99
N VAL A 294 5.87 -10.83 -29.77
CA VAL A 294 6.93 -11.77 -29.39
C VAL A 294 6.26 -12.94 -28.71
N ASP A 295 6.42 -14.13 -29.27
CA ASP A 295 5.93 -15.39 -28.73
C ASP A 295 7.12 -16.36 -28.72
N GLU A 296 7.82 -16.38 -27.58
CA GLU A 296 8.99 -17.23 -27.29
C GLU A 296 8.62 -18.24 -26.20
N GLU A 297 9.46 -19.26 -25.98
CA GLU A 297 9.22 -20.24 -24.93
C GLU A 297 9.13 -19.54 -23.56
N GLY A 298 7.97 -19.64 -22.90
CA GLY A 298 7.73 -19.02 -21.60
C GLY A 298 7.46 -17.51 -21.60
N LEU A 299 7.40 -16.85 -22.77
CA LEU A 299 7.11 -15.43 -22.90
C LEU A 299 6.17 -15.14 -24.07
N ARG A 300 5.02 -14.54 -23.77
CA ARG A 300 4.18 -13.85 -24.76
C ARG A 300 4.17 -12.37 -24.45
N MET A 301 4.52 -11.51 -25.39
CA MET A 301 4.60 -10.07 -25.20
C MET A 301 4.05 -9.31 -26.40
N ARG A 302 3.37 -8.20 -26.12
CA ARG A 302 2.83 -7.27 -27.11
C ARG A 302 3.34 -5.86 -26.79
N THR A 303 3.96 -5.22 -27.76
CA THR A 303 4.52 -3.88 -27.61
C THR A 303 3.87 -2.94 -28.59
N MET A 304 3.22 -1.91 -28.05
CA MET A 304 2.64 -0.84 -28.84
C MET A 304 3.73 0.12 -29.31
N PRO A 305 3.76 0.48 -30.60
CA PRO A 305 4.55 1.61 -31.06
C PRO A 305 3.87 2.90 -30.62
N LEU A 306 4.65 3.88 -30.18
CA LEU A 306 4.15 5.24 -29.97
C LEU A 306 4.62 6.16 -31.12
N PRO A 307 3.71 6.95 -31.72
CA PRO A 307 4.09 7.93 -32.72
C PRO A 307 4.65 9.22 -32.08
N ALA A 308 5.61 9.85 -32.76
CA ALA A 308 6.29 11.12 -32.44
C ALA A 308 7.26 11.10 -31.23
N PRO A 309 8.31 11.95 -31.24
CA PRO A 309 9.27 12.00 -30.13
C PRO A 309 8.61 12.59 -28.87
N VAL A 310 8.37 11.72 -27.89
CA VAL A 310 8.04 12.09 -26.52
C VAL A 310 9.33 12.24 -25.69
N PRO A 311 9.42 13.19 -24.73
CA PRO A 311 10.64 13.41 -23.94
C PRO A 311 11.13 12.18 -23.17
N ILE A 312 10.22 11.29 -22.79
CA ILE A 312 10.51 10.01 -22.15
C ILE A 312 10.17 8.91 -23.17
N PRO A 313 11.12 8.03 -23.54
CA PRO A 313 10.87 6.97 -24.50
C PRO A 313 9.88 5.97 -23.92
N LEU A 314 8.65 6.02 -24.42
CA LEU A 314 7.59 5.10 -24.05
C LEU A 314 7.42 4.05 -25.16
N ARG A 315 7.29 2.78 -24.76
CA ARG A 315 6.90 1.66 -25.61
C ARG A 315 5.98 0.73 -24.81
N PRO A 316 4.73 1.16 -24.51
CA PRO A 316 3.83 0.44 -23.64
C PRO A 316 3.74 -1.02 -24.07
N SER A 317 4.00 -1.92 -23.13
CA SER A 317 4.13 -3.34 -23.38
C SER A 317 3.34 -4.14 -22.35
N ILE A 318 2.68 -5.19 -22.81
CA ILE A 318 2.08 -6.19 -21.94
C ILE A 318 2.79 -7.52 -22.15
N ALA A 319 2.96 -8.30 -21.10
CA ALA A 319 3.55 -9.63 -21.21
C ALA A 319 2.89 -10.64 -20.28
N ARG A 320 2.98 -11.90 -20.69
CA ARG A 320 2.65 -13.08 -19.89
C ARG A 320 3.90 -13.96 -19.81
N ALA A 321 4.38 -14.20 -18.59
CA ALA A 321 5.50 -15.11 -18.34
C ALA A 321 5.42 -15.75 -16.95
N GLY A 322 5.54 -17.08 -16.86
CA GLY A 322 5.46 -17.83 -15.59
C GLY A 322 4.07 -17.74 -14.97
N ASP A 323 3.96 -17.18 -13.77
CA ASP A 323 2.68 -16.91 -13.08
C ASP A 323 2.33 -15.42 -13.04
N TYR A 324 2.97 -14.59 -13.88
CA TYR A 324 2.77 -13.15 -13.87
C TYR A 324 2.25 -12.64 -15.22
N PHE A 325 1.39 -11.64 -15.10
CA PHE A 325 1.10 -10.65 -16.11
C PHE A 325 1.89 -9.37 -15.81
N TYR A 326 2.45 -8.76 -16.84
CA TYR A 326 3.26 -7.56 -16.75
C TYR A 326 2.62 -6.47 -17.60
N PHE A 327 2.62 -5.25 -17.08
CA PHE A 327 2.44 -4.03 -17.87
C PHE A 327 3.69 -3.17 -17.68
N GLY A 328 4.41 -2.89 -18.76
CA GLY A 328 5.62 -2.09 -18.76
C GLY A 328 5.44 -0.81 -19.58
N SER A 329 5.99 0.29 -19.08
CA SER A 329 6.18 1.51 -19.86
C SER A 329 7.05 1.31 -21.10
N THR A 330 7.94 0.30 -21.07
CA THR A 330 8.74 -0.19 -22.19
C THR A 330 8.77 -1.72 -22.18
N ASP A 331 9.13 -2.34 -23.29
CA ASP A 331 9.47 -3.77 -23.35
C ASP A 331 10.76 -4.09 -22.61
N THR A 332 11.68 -3.11 -22.53
CA THR A 332 12.99 -3.25 -21.90
C THR A 332 12.86 -3.59 -20.41
N VAL A 333 12.04 -2.85 -19.65
CA VAL A 333 11.88 -3.11 -18.20
C VAL A 333 11.34 -4.52 -17.93
N ILE A 334 10.41 -5.02 -18.76
CA ILE A 334 9.89 -6.38 -18.64
C ILE A 334 11.01 -7.39 -18.89
N ARG A 335 11.79 -7.22 -19.97
CA ARG A 335 12.88 -8.14 -20.31
C ARG A 335 13.99 -8.16 -19.26
N GLU A 336 14.36 -7.01 -18.70
CA GLU A 336 15.33 -6.92 -17.60
C GLU A 336 14.84 -7.70 -16.38
N MET A 337 13.56 -7.52 -16.00
CA MET A 337 12.98 -8.25 -14.87
C MET A 337 12.96 -9.77 -15.11
N LEU A 338 12.61 -10.21 -16.32
CA LEU A 338 12.65 -11.63 -16.68
C LEU A 338 14.08 -12.17 -16.71
N ALA A 339 15.06 -11.38 -17.14
CA ALA A 339 16.46 -11.77 -17.11
C ALA A 339 16.97 -11.99 -15.69
N VAL A 340 16.57 -11.14 -14.74
CA VAL A 340 16.85 -11.34 -13.30
C VAL A 340 16.18 -12.60 -12.77
N ARG A 341 14.88 -12.76 -13.04
CA ARG A 341 14.11 -13.94 -12.62
C ARG A 341 14.76 -15.24 -13.10
N ASP A 342 15.20 -15.25 -14.36
CA ASP A 342 15.82 -16.42 -15.00
C ASP A 342 17.32 -16.60 -14.60
N GLY A 343 17.86 -15.76 -13.72
CA GLY A 343 19.26 -15.83 -13.27
C GLY A 343 20.30 -15.41 -14.33
N LYS A 344 19.85 -14.77 -15.41
CA LYS A 344 20.71 -14.29 -16.52
C LYS A 344 21.38 -12.95 -16.18
N GLN A 345 20.85 -12.22 -15.21
CA GLN A 345 21.37 -10.95 -14.71
C GLN A 345 21.30 -10.88 -13.18
N PRO A 346 22.22 -10.14 -12.53
CA PRO A 346 22.11 -9.86 -11.10
C PRO A 346 20.85 -9.03 -10.82
N GLY A 347 20.14 -9.39 -9.75
CA GLY A 347 18.98 -8.66 -9.26
C GLY A 347 19.30 -7.72 -8.11
N LEU A 348 18.33 -6.91 -7.71
CA LEU A 348 18.41 -6.01 -6.55
C LEU A 348 18.83 -6.75 -5.27
N LYS A 349 18.39 -8.00 -5.10
CA LYS A 349 18.77 -8.85 -3.94
C LYS A 349 20.22 -9.35 -3.96
N SER A 350 20.91 -9.21 -5.10
CA SER A 350 22.32 -9.60 -5.26
C SER A 350 23.28 -8.42 -5.21
N ALA A 351 22.77 -7.19 -5.24
CA ALA A 351 23.58 -6.03 -4.88
C ALA A 351 23.85 -6.09 -3.38
N ASP A 352 25.10 -5.89 -2.96
CA ASP A 352 25.51 -5.93 -1.55
C ASP A 352 24.51 -5.17 -0.66
N GLU A 353 24.11 -5.77 0.48
CA GLU A 353 23.08 -5.27 1.42
C GLU A 353 23.60 -4.20 2.39
#